data_AF-A0A7S1CRR6-F1
#
_entry.id   AF-A0A7S1CRR6-F1
#
_cell.length_a   1.000
_cell.length_b   1.000
_cell.length_c   1.000
_cell.angle_alpha   90.00
_cell.angle_beta   90.00
_cell.angle_gamma   90.00
#
_symmetry.space_group_name_H-M   'P 1'
#
loop_
_entity.id
_entity.type
_entity.pdbx_description
1 polymer ?
#
loop_
_entity_poly.entity_id
_entity_poly.type
_entity_poly.pdbx_seq_one_letter_code
_entity_poly.pdbx_strand_id
1 'polypeptide(L)'
;MEITPVDSTSGGVDTFGADLGVGILLPGDAERIAESIRGFSVREVGSSAWMRQHEALEKANLQAHANARGNRDPFVMEAMLTFDKMTVLIHELMAVEAWREFVFPLLRSGGAVERNGLRLYYTFYHEATLVNLLEVFLYHDYACEAAGDALIDLVDYCCRKVSWLVMRGATPAEAKKSREEIVAEMRGDGDGDGDGGAKSVAARDMEARLNDIEYRCAVTAVSLLRYITEHIAKLPLGVMGRVLDTHDVMIMMVPLIENPPWTRRTPEGTWQKFDEQKWSDVAPVDLLRLTKTEGQVWLILYNLMCDKDCRAKYYFHSSRKGAIMRLRKYMNELLLDQLPPLAEVQRYLDELAIMETPAPTAVGGAMSAAGLVLEAVPVLRDTLLRDQDWDDVAEFQLRESFPSGGDAADDDLRRLAAMYSDDGVADIMDPAGRRAMAAAEAAAEAEAAAASGGSGGGAGGAKKKNKGMKGKKGRGGPREGGAEEKKEA
;
A
#
# COMPACT_ATOMS: atom_id res chain seq x y z
N MET A 1 21.41 5.14 10.46
CA MET A 1 22.21 4.12 11.16
C MET A 1 22.21 2.88 10.26
N GLU A 2 23.31 2.59 9.58
CA GLU A 2 23.40 1.47 8.63
C GLU A 2 23.42 0.13 9.39
N ILE A 3 22.50 -0.76 9.02
CA ILE A 3 22.52 -2.17 9.45
C ILE A 3 23.49 -2.88 8.50
N THR A 4 24.68 -3.24 9.00
CA THR A 4 25.63 -4.06 8.25
C THR A 4 25.12 -5.50 8.10
N PRO A 5 25.08 -6.08 6.89
CA PRO A 5 24.69 -7.47 6.71
C PRO A 5 25.84 -8.42 7.07
N VAL A 6 25.51 -9.48 7.80
CA VAL A 6 26.43 -10.57 8.15
C VAL A 6 26.48 -11.56 6.97
N ASP A 7 27.70 -11.77 6.48
CA ASP A 7 28.06 -12.60 5.34
C ASP A 7 27.86 -14.10 5.65
N SER A 8 27.14 -14.83 4.78
CA SER A 8 27.08 -16.30 4.81
C SER A 8 27.26 -16.87 3.40
N THR A 9 28.51 -17.15 3.07
CA THR A 9 28.92 -17.91 1.89
C THR A 9 28.40 -19.35 1.95
N SER A 10 27.47 -19.70 1.05
CA SER A 10 27.44 -21.03 0.45
C SER A 10 26.87 -20.95 -0.97
N GLY A 11 27.67 -21.42 -1.92
CA GLY A 11 27.48 -21.18 -3.34
C GLY A 11 26.25 -21.89 -3.93
N GLY A 12 25.30 -21.08 -4.37
CA GLY A 12 24.44 -21.33 -5.51
C GLY A 12 24.68 -20.20 -6.50
N VAL A 13 24.73 -20.49 -7.80
CA VAL A 13 25.04 -19.50 -8.83
C VAL A 13 23.92 -18.45 -8.86
N ASP A 14 24.17 -17.30 -8.24
CA ASP A 14 23.31 -16.12 -8.27
C ASP A 14 23.29 -15.54 -9.68
N THR A 15 22.27 -15.89 -10.45
CA THR A 15 21.90 -15.22 -11.70
C THR A 15 20.82 -14.15 -11.50
N PHE A 16 20.64 -13.64 -10.28
CA PHE A 16 19.68 -12.56 -9.95
C PHE A 16 20.34 -11.17 -9.84
N GLY A 17 21.56 -11.01 -10.35
CA GLY A 17 22.37 -9.80 -10.19
C GLY A 17 23.01 -9.27 -11.47
N ALA A 18 22.32 -9.35 -12.61
CA ALA A 18 22.82 -8.78 -13.86
C ALA A 18 21.87 -7.70 -14.40
N ASP A 19 22.29 -6.45 -14.21
CA ASP A 19 22.02 -5.30 -15.07
C ASP A 19 20.64 -4.59 -14.97
N LEU A 20 20.32 -4.02 -13.80
CA LEU A 20 19.35 -2.90 -13.71
C LEU A 20 20.06 -1.55 -13.93
N GLY A 21 20.79 -1.45 -15.05
CA GLY A 21 21.50 -0.26 -15.51
C GLY A 21 20.66 0.73 -16.33
N VAL A 22 19.34 0.53 -16.44
CA VAL A 22 18.50 1.41 -17.26
C VAL A 22 18.03 2.59 -16.40
N GLY A 23 18.64 3.77 -16.62
CA GLY A 23 18.07 5.02 -16.13
C GLY A 23 16.73 5.25 -16.81
N ILE A 24 15.63 5.05 -16.08
CA ILE A 24 14.25 5.27 -16.53
C ILE A 24 14.05 6.77 -16.83
N LEU A 25 14.73 7.64 -16.08
CA LEU A 25 14.74 9.09 -16.27
C LEU A 25 16.17 9.65 -16.26
N LEU A 26 16.41 10.64 -17.11
CA LEU A 26 17.59 11.49 -17.00
C LEU A 26 17.33 12.64 -16.00
N PRO A 27 18.38 13.25 -15.41
CA PRO A 27 18.20 14.37 -14.48
C PRO A 27 17.36 15.53 -15.04
N GLY A 28 17.60 15.92 -16.30
CA GLY A 28 16.81 16.98 -16.95
C GLY A 28 15.35 16.61 -17.21
N ASP A 29 15.01 15.31 -17.25
CA ASP A 29 13.60 14.88 -17.33
C ASP A 29 12.94 14.95 -15.95
N ALA A 30 13.68 14.61 -14.89
CA ALA A 30 13.20 14.76 -13.51
C ALA A 30 12.93 16.23 -13.15
N GLU A 31 13.78 17.17 -13.59
CA GLU A 31 13.53 18.61 -13.42
C GLU A 31 12.25 19.06 -14.13
N ARG A 32 12.02 18.61 -15.38
CA ARG A 32 10.77 18.95 -16.10
C ARG A 32 9.53 18.36 -15.43
N ILE A 33 9.62 17.13 -14.94
CA ILE A 33 8.54 16.51 -14.16
C ILE A 33 8.29 17.36 -12.91
N ALA A 34 9.35 17.65 -12.14
CA ALA A 34 9.27 18.48 -10.94
C ALA A 34 8.63 19.83 -11.24
N GLU A 35 9.04 20.55 -12.28
CA GLU A 35 8.45 21.85 -12.65
C GLU A 35 6.95 21.74 -12.95
N SER A 36 6.54 20.67 -13.65
CA SER A 36 5.16 20.48 -14.12
C SER A 36 4.15 20.06 -13.05
N ILE A 37 4.61 19.51 -11.92
CA ILE A 37 3.72 18.98 -10.87
C ILE A 37 2.95 20.12 -10.19
N ARG A 38 1.64 19.92 -10.04
CA ARG A 38 0.71 20.86 -9.40
C ARG A 38 -0.27 20.17 -8.48
N GLY A 39 -0.88 20.93 -7.59
CA GLY A 39 -2.00 20.47 -6.78
C GLY A 39 -3.30 20.40 -7.59
N PHE A 40 -4.09 19.35 -7.37
CA PHE A 40 -5.40 19.12 -7.96
C PHE A 40 -6.49 19.13 -6.89
N SER A 41 -7.66 19.64 -7.24
CA SER A 41 -8.84 19.53 -6.38
C SER A 41 -9.38 18.10 -6.36
N VAL A 42 -10.14 17.75 -5.32
CA VAL A 42 -10.81 16.43 -5.22
C VAL A 42 -11.68 16.16 -6.45
N ARG A 43 -12.30 17.19 -7.04
CA ARG A 43 -13.11 17.10 -8.27
C ARG A 43 -12.32 16.65 -9.49
N GLU A 44 -11.05 17.01 -9.59
CA GLU A 44 -10.19 16.68 -10.74
C GLU A 44 -9.49 15.33 -10.60
N VAL A 45 -9.58 14.67 -9.44
CA VAL A 45 -9.02 13.33 -9.24
C VAL A 45 -9.60 12.36 -10.26
N GLY A 46 -8.73 11.57 -10.87
CA GLY A 46 -9.11 10.66 -11.96
C GLY A 46 -9.36 11.33 -13.31
N SER A 47 -9.21 12.66 -13.46
CA SER A 47 -9.27 13.32 -14.78
C SER A 47 -8.03 13.02 -15.63
N SER A 48 -8.09 13.24 -16.95
CA SER A 48 -6.94 12.98 -17.84
C SER A 48 -5.71 13.86 -17.57
N ALA A 49 -5.90 15.05 -17.00
CA ALA A 49 -4.78 15.89 -16.57
C ALA A 49 -4.11 15.30 -15.33
N TRP A 50 -4.92 14.82 -14.37
CA TRP A 50 -4.45 14.16 -13.17
C TRP A 50 -3.77 12.82 -13.47
N MET A 51 -4.33 12.00 -14.38
CA MET A 51 -3.73 10.74 -14.83
C MET A 51 -2.35 10.93 -15.50
N ARG A 52 -2.15 12.04 -16.23
CA ARG A 52 -0.84 12.40 -16.77
C ARG A 52 0.17 12.75 -15.68
N GLN A 53 -0.25 13.43 -14.61
CA GLN A 53 0.60 13.67 -13.45
C GLN A 53 0.92 12.37 -12.70
N HIS A 54 -0.05 11.45 -12.56
CA HIS A 54 0.20 10.12 -12.00
C HIS A 54 1.28 9.36 -12.78
N GLU A 55 1.19 9.32 -14.12
CA GLU A 55 2.21 8.71 -14.97
C GLU A 55 3.61 9.33 -14.74
N ALA A 56 3.69 10.66 -14.66
CA ALA A 56 4.95 11.36 -14.43
C ALA A 56 5.54 11.07 -13.03
N LEU A 57 4.70 11.06 -11.99
CA LEU A 57 5.09 10.75 -10.63
C LEU A 57 5.51 9.29 -10.46
N GLU A 58 4.88 8.37 -11.18
CA GLU A 58 5.27 6.96 -11.13
C GLU A 58 6.66 6.73 -11.75
N LYS A 59 6.96 7.38 -12.89
CA LYS A 59 8.32 7.34 -13.46
C LYS A 59 9.35 7.91 -12.49
N ALA A 60 9.02 9.02 -11.84
CA ALA A 60 9.87 9.62 -10.81
C ALA A 60 10.08 8.66 -9.62
N ASN A 61 9.02 7.98 -9.18
CA ASN A 61 9.05 7.00 -8.11
C ASN A 61 9.95 5.81 -8.43
N LEU A 62 9.78 5.19 -9.60
CA LEU A 62 10.63 4.09 -10.06
C LEU A 62 12.12 4.50 -10.09
N GLN A 63 12.41 5.70 -10.63
CA GLN A 63 13.77 6.21 -10.68
C GLN A 63 14.33 6.55 -9.29
N ALA A 64 13.53 7.12 -8.38
CA ALA A 64 13.95 7.44 -7.02
C ALA A 64 14.34 6.18 -6.24
N HIS A 65 13.55 5.11 -6.35
CA HIS A 65 13.90 3.81 -5.77
C HIS A 65 15.14 3.18 -6.42
N ALA A 66 15.30 3.30 -7.74
CA ALA A 66 16.50 2.83 -8.43
C ALA A 66 17.76 3.56 -7.94
N ASN A 67 17.67 4.89 -7.74
CA ASN A 67 18.76 5.69 -7.17
C ASN A 67 19.11 5.23 -5.75
N ALA A 68 18.11 5.06 -4.89
CA ALA A 68 18.31 4.62 -3.51
C ALA A 68 18.92 3.21 -3.43
N ARG A 69 18.39 2.24 -4.20
CA ARG A 69 18.92 0.86 -4.24
C ARG A 69 20.35 0.80 -4.79
N GLY A 70 20.65 1.63 -5.78
CA GLY A 70 21.98 1.72 -6.39
C GLY A 70 22.97 2.58 -5.61
N ASN A 71 22.57 3.17 -4.47
CA ASN A 71 23.31 4.18 -3.73
C ASN A 71 23.88 5.29 -4.65
N ARG A 72 23.05 5.78 -5.58
CA ARG A 72 23.37 6.83 -6.54
C ARG A 72 22.84 8.17 -6.06
N ASP A 73 23.29 9.24 -6.72
CA ASP A 73 22.83 10.60 -6.48
C ASP A 73 21.29 10.70 -6.58
N PRO A 74 20.58 11.18 -5.55
CA PRO A 74 19.12 11.21 -5.51
C PRO A 74 18.55 12.40 -6.30
N PHE A 75 18.95 12.55 -7.56
CA PHE A 75 18.60 13.71 -8.41
C PHE A 75 17.09 13.97 -8.56
N VAL A 76 16.25 12.93 -8.43
CA VAL A 76 14.79 13.09 -8.46
C VAL A 76 14.32 13.86 -7.22
N MET A 77 14.84 13.52 -6.05
CA MET A 77 14.52 14.23 -4.81
C MET A 77 15.05 15.66 -4.88
N GLU A 78 16.30 15.86 -5.30
CA GLU A 78 16.91 17.17 -5.44
C GLU A 78 16.10 18.08 -6.37
N ALA A 79 15.59 17.55 -7.49
CA ALA A 79 14.69 18.28 -8.37
C ALA A 79 13.38 18.66 -7.65
N MET A 80 12.74 17.72 -6.94
CA MET A 80 11.49 18.01 -6.21
C MET A 80 11.68 19.06 -5.11
N LEU A 81 12.82 19.04 -4.42
CA LEU A 81 13.18 20.05 -3.42
C LEU A 81 13.47 21.41 -4.07
N THR A 82 14.22 21.43 -5.17
CA THR A 82 14.56 22.66 -5.91
C THR A 82 13.32 23.42 -6.40
N PHE A 83 12.27 22.69 -6.77
CA PHE A 83 11.00 23.27 -7.23
C PHE A 83 9.91 23.35 -6.14
N ASP A 84 10.29 23.23 -4.85
CA ASP A 84 9.41 23.35 -3.68
C ASP A 84 8.17 22.43 -3.74
N LYS A 85 8.34 21.18 -4.20
CA LYS A 85 7.22 20.25 -4.43
C LYS A 85 6.80 19.42 -3.23
N MET A 86 7.49 19.49 -2.09
CA MET A 86 7.15 18.69 -0.90
C MET A 86 5.71 18.95 -0.42
N THR A 87 5.32 20.21 -0.28
CA THR A 87 3.95 20.58 0.10
C THR A 87 2.93 20.14 -0.95
N VAL A 88 3.29 20.19 -2.24
CA VAL A 88 2.41 19.77 -3.34
C VAL A 88 2.19 18.25 -3.32
N LEU A 89 3.24 17.45 -3.09
CA LEU A 89 3.12 16.00 -2.97
C LEU A 89 2.24 15.58 -1.79
N ILE A 90 2.39 16.26 -0.63
CA ILE A 90 1.54 16.01 0.53
C ILE A 90 0.09 16.46 0.25
N HIS A 91 -0.11 17.58 -0.44
CA HIS A 91 -1.43 18.01 -0.88
C HIS A 91 -2.11 16.98 -1.80
N GLU A 92 -1.40 16.46 -2.80
CA GLU A 92 -1.91 15.41 -3.68
C GLU A 92 -2.29 14.14 -2.90
N LEU A 93 -1.49 13.79 -1.88
CA LEU A 93 -1.79 12.65 -1.01
C LEU A 93 -3.08 12.89 -0.23
N MET A 94 -3.27 14.10 0.31
CA MET A 94 -4.51 14.48 1.00
C MET A 94 -5.71 14.47 0.05
N ALA A 95 -5.52 14.90 -1.21
CA ALA A 95 -6.58 14.94 -2.22
C ALA A 95 -7.07 13.52 -2.58
N VAL A 96 -6.15 12.58 -2.78
CA VAL A 96 -6.51 11.17 -3.06
C VAL A 96 -7.11 10.50 -1.82
N GLU A 97 -6.60 10.78 -0.63
CA GLU A 97 -7.19 10.26 0.62
C GLU A 97 -8.64 10.77 0.80
N ALA A 98 -8.88 12.07 0.61
CA ALA A 98 -10.22 12.66 0.68
C ALA A 98 -11.14 12.10 -0.41
N TRP A 99 -10.65 11.96 -1.64
CA TRP A 99 -11.39 11.34 -2.73
C TRP A 99 -11.82 9.90 -2.40
N ARG A 100 -10.90 9.09 -1.85
CA ARG A 100 -11.17 7.71 -1.42
C ARG A 100 -12.26 7.65 -0.35
N GLU A 101 -12.24 8.58 0.59
CA GLU A 101 -13.18 8.59 1.73
C GLU A 101 -14.57 9.09 1.34
N PHE A 102 -14.66 10.17 0.57
CA PHE A 102 -15.93 10.88 0.34
C PHE A 102 -16.53 10.64 -1.04
N VAL A 103 -15.72 10.48 -2.08
CA VAL A 103 -16.20 10.40 -3.48
C VAL A 103 -16.31 8.96 -3.96
N PHE A 104 -15.31 8.11 -3.68
CA PHE A 104 -15.31 6.73 -4.11
C PHE A 104 -16.56 5.92 -3.68
N PRO A 105 -17.10 6.04 -2.45
CA PRO A 105 -18.34 5.34 -2.09
C PRO A 105 -19.53 5.67 -3.00
N LEU A 106 -19.61 6.93 -3.46
CA LEU A 106 -20.65 7.40 -4.37
C LEU A 106 -20.40 6.89 -5.80
N LEU A 107 -19.15 6.94 -6.29
CA LEU A 107 -18.78 6.37 -7.59
C LEU A 107 -19.06 4.86 -7.65
N ARG A 108 -18.77 4.14 -6.55
CA ARG A 108 -19.09 2.72 -6.39
C ARG A 108 -20.59 2.48 -6.51
N SER A 109 -21.42 3.30 -5.85
CA SER A 109 -22.88 3.20 -5.98
C SER A 109 -23.40 3.56 -7.38
N GLY A 110 -22.67 4.40 -8.12
CA GLY A 110 -22.97 4.82 -9.49
C GLY A 110 -22.55 3.82 -10.58
N GLY A 111 -21.95 2.68 -10.21
CA GLY A 111 -21.53 1.63 -11.15
C GLY A 111 -20.19 1.88 -11.83
N ALA A 112 -19.32 2.73 -11.26
CA ALA A 112 -17.99 2.99 -11.81
C ALA A 112 -17.05 1.77 -11.70
N VAL A 113 -17.25 0.92 -10.70
CA VAL A 113 -16.41 -0.27 -10.47
C VAL A 113 -16.50 -1.24 -11.63
N GLU A 114 -17.71 -1.44 -12.16
CA GLU A 114 -17.97 -2.36 -13.27
C GLU A 114 -17.56 -1.80 -14.62
N ARG A 115 -17.57 -0.46 -14.77
CA ARG A 115 -17.31 0.22 -16.05
C ARG A 115 -15.85 0.65 -16.22
N ASN A 116 -15.21 1.07 -15.14
CA ASN A 116 -13.93 1.76 -15.16
C ASN A 116 -12.97 1.21 -14.08
N GLY A 117 -12.95 -0.11 -13.90
CA GLY A 117 -12.17 -0.77 -12.86
C GLY A 117 -10.68 -0.45 -12.93
N LEU A 118 -10.10 -0.32 -14.12
CA LEU A 118 -8.68 -0.01 -14.30
C LEU A 118 -8.36 1.43 -13.97
N ARG A 119 -9.17 2.37 -14.43
CA ARG A 119 -8.99 3.78 -14.08
C ARG A 119 -9.12 3.99 -12.57
N LEU A 120 -10.07 3.33 -11.93
CA LEU A 120 -10.18 3.31 -10.47
C LEU A 120 -8.94 2.71 -9.82
N TYR A 121 -8.43 1.58 -10.32
CA TYR A 121 -7.23 0.96 -9.79
C TYR A 121 -6.04 1.92 -9.80
N TYR A 122 -5.76 2.58 -10.92
CA TYR A 122 -4.67 3.56 -11.00
C TYR A 122 -4.93 4.80 -10.14
N THR A 123 -6.19 5.21 -9.99
CA THR A 123 -6.55 6.32 -9.11
C THR A 123 -6.20 6.01 -7.65
N PHE A 124 -6.46 4.78 -7.19
CA PHE A 124 -6.02 4.31 -5.89
C PHE A 124 -4.51 4.09 -5.80
N TYR A 125 -3.90 3.54 -6.85
CA TYR A 125 -2.47 3.25 -6.89
C TYR A 125 -1.62 4.53 -6.77
N HIS A 126 -2.13 5.67 -7.22
CA HIS A 126 -1.49 6.96 -7.02
C HIS A 126 -1.18 7.28 -5.55
N GLU A 127 -2.03 6.85 -4.61
CA GLU A 127 -1.73 6.99 -3.18
C GLU A 127 -0.45 6.24 -2.80
N ALA A 128 -0.29 5.01 -3.31
CA ALA A 128 0.91 4.21 -3.09
C ALA A 128 2.14 4.86 -3.75
N THR A 129 2.03 5.38 -4.97
CA THR A 129 3.11 6.12 -5.64
C THR A 129 3.59 7.31 -4.80
N LEU A 130 2.67 8.12 -4.28
CA LEU A 130 3.00 9.28 -3.46
C LEU A 130 3.65 8.89 -2.12
N VAL A 131 3.08 7.89 -1.45
CA VAL A 131 3.58 7.40 -0.16
C VAL A 131 4.97 6.79 -0.30
N ASN A 132 5.22 6.02 -1.36
CA ASN A 132 6.54 5.44 -1.65
C ASN A 132 7.57 6.51 -1.99
N LEU A 133 7.19 7.51 -2.80
CA LEU A 133 8.08 8.63 -3.13
C LEU A 133 8.46 9.43 -1.87
N LEU A 134 7.48 9.73 -1.01
CA LEU A 134 7.70 10.38 0.28
C LEU A 134 8.55 9.49 1.22
N GLU A 135 8.40 8.17 1.18
CA GLU A 135 9.23 7.26 1.99
C GLU A 135 10.70 7.34 1.59
N VAL A 136 11.00 7.40 0.29
CA VAL A 136 12.36 7.58 -0.21
C VAL A 136 12.91 8.96 0.17
N PHE A 137 12.10 10.01 0.04
CA PHE A 137 12.57 11.38 0.28
C PHE A 137 12.81 11.65 1.76
N LEU A 138 11.83 11.33 2.62
CA LEU A 138 11.89 11.62 4.06
C LEU A 138 12.92 10.77 4.81
N TYR A 139 13.51 9.77 4.17
CA TYR A 139 14.72 9.14 4.67
C TYR A 139 15.85 10.15 4.94
N HIS A 140 15.86 11.27 4.19
CA HIS A 140 16.81 12.36 4.34
C HIS A 140 16.24 13.48 5.21
N ASP A 141 17.01 13.95 6.18
CA ASP A 141 16.57 14.93 7.18
C ASP A 141 16.19 16.29 6.57
N TYR A 142 16.96 16.78 5.60
CA TYR A 142 16.67 18.04 4.89
C TYR A 142 15.36 17.99 4.08
N ALA A 143 14.93 16.82 3.62
CA ALA A 143 13.63 16.67 2.96
C ALA A 143 12.48 16.80 3.98
N CYS A 144 12.66 16.30 5.20
CA CYS A 144 11.71 16.54 6.30
C CYS A 144 11.64 18.03 6.65
N GLU A 145 12.78 18.72 6.75
CA GLU A 145 12.80 20.16 7.03
C GLU A 145 12.11 20.96 5.91
N ALA A 146 12.33 20.61 4.64
CA ALA A 146 11.70 21.25 3.49
C ALA A 146 10.18 21.08 3.41
N ALA A 147 9.62 20.00 3.98
CA ALA A 147 8.17 19.80 4.06
C ALA A 147 7.49 20.77 5.03
N GLY A 148 8.21 21.33 6.00
CA GLY A 148 7.72 22.37 6.91
C GLY A 148 6.40 22.00 7.60
N ASP A 149 5.45 22.94 7.61
CA ASP A 149 4.15 22.76 8.27
C ASP A 149 3.25 21.71 7.59
N ALA A 150 3.51 21.36 6.32
CA ALA A 150 2.77 20.30 5.63
C ALA A 150 2.96 18.93 6.29
N LEU A 151 4.00 18.76 7.12
CA LEU A 151 4.19 17.57 7.93
C LEU A 151 3.06 17.34 8.94
N ILE A 152 2.31 18.37 9.34
CA ILE A 152 1.15 18.20 10.22
C ILE A 152 0.08 17.34 9.52
N ASP A 153 -0.26 17.68 8.27
CA ASP A 153 -1.18 16.89 7.44
C ASP A 153 -0.64 15.47 7.17
N LEU A 154 0.68 15.34 6.96
CA LEU A 154 1.30 14.02 6.75
C LEU A 154 1.27 13.14 8.01
N VAL A 155 1.56 13.69 9.19
CA VAL A 155 1.43 12.98 10.47
C VAL A 155 0.01 12.50 10.67
N ASP A 156 -0.97 13.36 10.38
CA ASP A 156 -2.40 13.03 10.47
C ASP A 156 -2.78 11.86 9.55
N TYR A 157 -2.33 11.91 8.31
CA TYR A 157 -2.48 10.82 7.35
C TYR A 157 -1.88 9.52 7.88
N CYS A 158 -0.63 9.57 8.33
CA CYS A 158 0.03 8.37 8.83
C CYS A 158 -0.68 7.80 10.06
N CYS A 159 -1.14 8.64 10.99
CA CYS A 159 -1.85 8.20 12.19
C CYS A 159 -3.22 7.58 11.87
N ARG A 160 -3.95 8.11 10.88
CA ARG A 160 -5.18 7.46 10.36
C ARG A 160 -4.87 6.09 9.77
N LYS A 161 -3.83 5.99 8.95
CA LYS A 161 -3.40 4.72 8.33
C LYS A 161 -2.94 3.68 9.35
N VAL A 162 -2.15 4.09 10.34
CA VAL A 162 -1.73 3.20 11.43
C VAL A 162 -2.92 2.76 12.28
N SER A 163 -3.85 3.66 12.59
CA SER A 163 -5.06 3.29 13.33
C SER A 163 -5.90 2.27 12.57
N TRP A 164 -6.06 2.46 11.25
CA TRP A 164 -6.71 1.49 10.37
C TRP A 164 -5.96 0.15 10.37
N LEU A 165 -4.63 0.17 10.34
CA LEU A 165 -3.79 -1.04 10.35
C LEU A 165 -3.94 -1.83 11.66
N VAL A 166 -3.98 -1.13 12.80
CA VAL A 166 -4.25 -1.71 14.13
C VAL A 166 -5.62 -2.37 14.18
N MET A 167 -6.64 -1.71 13.64
CA MET A 167 -8.01 -2.24 13.63
C MET A 167 -8.16 -3.44 12.70
N ARG A 168 -7.49 -3.42 11.55
CA ARG A 168 -7.58 -4.47 10.54
C ARG A 168 -6.75 -5.71 10.89
N GLY A 169 -5.56 -5.52 11.46
CA GLY A 169 -4.61 -6.59 11.69
C GLY A 169 -4.02 -7.16 10.39
N ALA A 170 -3.52 -8.39 10.46
CA ALA A 170 -2.92 -9.03 9.30
C ALA A 170 -3.97 -9.44 8.26
N THR A 171 -3.71 -9.10 6.99
CA THR A 171 -4.57 -9.54 5.89
C THR A 171 -4.62 -11.07 5.83
N PRO A 172 -5.81 -11.68 5.69
CA PRO A 172 -5.93 -13.12 5.54
C PRO A 172 -5.05 -13.63 4.40
N ALA A 173 -4.37 -14.76 4.62
CA ALA A 173 -3.67 -15.42 3.52
C ALA A 173 -4.69 -15.94 2.52
N GLU A 174 -4.56 -15.54 1.25
CA GLU A 174 -5.30 -16.17 0.17
C GLU A 174 -4.91 -17.64 0.10
N ALA A 175 -5.91 -18.53 -0.01
CA ALA A 175 -5.64 -19.93 -0.27
C ALA A 175 -4.81 -20.03 -1.56
N LYS A 176 -3.77 -20.86 -1.57
CA LYS A 176 -3.00 -21.14 -2.79
C LYS A 176 -3.93 -21.82 -3.80
N LYS A 177 -4.54 -21.02 -4.69
CA LYS A 177 -5.36 -21.55 -5.77
C LYS A 177 -4.49 -22.37 -6.71
N SER A 178 -4.92 -23.58 -7.04
CA SER A 178 -4.23 -24.39 -8.04
C SER A 178 -4.32 -23.73 -9.42
N ARG A 179 -3.38 -24.05 -10.32
CA ARG A 179 -3.44 -23.55 -11.71
C ARG A 179 -4.77 -23.92 -12.39
N GLU A 180 -5.35 -25.06 -12.03
CA GLU A 180 -6.62 -25.54 -12.55
C GLU A 180 -7.81 -24.75 -12.01
N GLU A 181 -7.80 -24.37 -10.73
CA GLU A 181 -8.82 -23.49 -10.11
C GLU A 181 -8.78 -22.08 -10.68
N ILE A 182 -7.59 -21.52 -10.88
CA ILE A 182 -7.41 -20.20 -11.51
C ILE A 182 -7.96 -20.22 -12.95
N VAL A 183 -7.71 -21.30 -13.70
CA VAL A 183 -8.21 -21.45 -15.07
C VAL A 183 -9.73 -21.69 -15.11
N ALA A 184 -10.29 -22.39 -14.11
CA ALA A 184 -11.73 -22.62 -14.01
C ALA A 184 -12.51 -21.34 -13.65
N GLU A 185 -11.99 -20.52 -12.73
CA GLU A 185 -12.55 -19.19 -12.43
C GLU A 185 -12.47 -18.25 -13.64
N MET A 186 -11.34 -18.24 -14.36
CA MET A 186 -11.18 -17.44 -15.58
C MET A 186 -12.12 -17.86 -16.72
N ARG A 187 -12.50 -19.13 -16.78
CA ARG A 187 -13.43 -19.65 -17.82
C ARG A 187 -14.90 -19.39 -17.51
N GLY A 188 -15.23 -18.96 -16.29
CA GLY A 188 -16.61 -18.75 -15.86
C GLY A 188 -17.41 -20.05 -15.73
N ASP A 189 -16.74 -21.20 -15.63
CA ASP A 189 -17.36 -22.54 -15.53
C ASP A 189 -17.88 -22.86 -14.11
N GLY A 190 -17.87 -21.88 -13.19
CA GLY A 190 -18.52 -22.02 -11.89
C GLY A 190 -20.04 -22.03 -12.07
N ASP A 191 -20.74 -22.99 -11.45
CA ASP A 191 -22.20 -23.19 -11.43
C ASP A 191 -22.98 -21.99 -10.79
N GLY A 192 -22.79 -20.79 -11.32
CA GLY A 192 -23.49 -19.57 -10.97
C GLY A 192 -24.54 -19.25 -12.03
N ASP A 193 -25.75 -19.75 -11.83
CA ASP A 193 -26.92 -19.40 -12.63
C ASP A 193 -27.13 -17.86 -12.59
N GLY A 194 -26.98 -17.19 -13.74
CA GLY A 194 -27.41 -15.80 -13.97
C GLY A 194 -26.32 -14.71 -14.01
N ASP A 195 -26.49 -13.78 -14.96
CA ASP A 195 -25.74 -12.52 -15.22
C ASP A 195 -25.40 -11.63 -13.99
N GLY A 196 -25.93 -11.94 -12.80
CA GLY A 196 -25.60 -11.28 -11.53
C GLY A 196 -24.40 -11.87 -10.78
N GLY A 197 -24.04 -13.14 -11.01
CA GLY A 197 -22.94 -13.81 -10.30
C GLY A 197 -21.57 -13.25 -10.66
N ALA A 198 -21.26 -13.14 -11.96
CA ALA A 198 -19.98 -12.63 -12.46
C ALA A 198 -19.71 -11.17 -12.04
N LYS A 199 -20.75 -10.32 -12.04
CA LYS A 199 -20.65 -8.91 -11.60
C LYS A 199 -20.27 -8.80 -10.12
N SER A 200 -20.83 -9.66 -9.28
CA SER A 200 -20.51 -9.70 -7.84
C SER A 200 -19.09 -10.19 -7.55
N VAL A 201 -18.53 -11.06 -8.40
CA VAL A 201 -17.16 -11.56 -8.26
C VAL A 201 -16.14 -10.51 -8.68
N ALA A 202 -16.34 -9.85 -9.83
CA ALA A 202 -15.45 -8.77 -10.29
C ALA A 202 -15.37 -7.59 -9.29
N ALA A 203 -16.52 -7.20 -8.71
CA ALA A 203 -16.56 -6.14 -7.70
C ALA A 203 -15.81 -6.54 -6.41
N ARG A 204 -15.92 -7.81 -5.97
CA ARG A 204 -15.20 -8.33 -4.79
C ARG A 204 -13.69 -8.43 -5.05
N ASP A 205 -13.30 -8.90 -6.22
CA ASP A 205 -11.89 -8.99 -6.62
C ASP A 205 -11.24 -7.60 -6.69
N MET A 206 -11.98 -6.61 -7.18
CA MET A 206 -11.53 -5.22 -7.17
C MET A 206 -11.36 -4.69 -5.74
N GLU A 207 -12.34 -4.90 -4.87
CA GLU A 207 -12.27 -4.46 -3.47
C GLU A 207 -11.10 -5.12 -2.71
N ALA A 208 -10.79 -6.39 -3.00
CA ALA A 208 -9.60 -7.05 -2.46
C ALA A 208 -8.30 -6.35 -2.89
N ARG A 209 -8.19 -5.94 -4.16
CA ARG A 209 -7.02 -5.19 -4.69
C ARG A 209 -6.88 -3.81 -4.05
N LEU A 210 -7.99 -3.07 -3.94
CA LEU A 210 -7.99 -1.74 -3.30
C LEU A 210 -7.56 -1.83 -1.84
N ASN A 211 -8.04 -2.87 -1.15
CA ASN A 211 -7.64 -3.17 0.22
C ASN A 211 -6.17 -3.57 0.36
N ASP A 212 -5.57 -4.22 -0.65
CA ASP A 212 -4.14 -4.52 -0.67
C ASP A 212 -3.32 -3.23 -0.82
N ILE A 213 -3.71 -2.33 -1.74
CA ILE A 213 -3.09 -1.01 -1.89
C ILE A 213 -3.13 -0.24 -0.57
N GLU A 214 -4.29 -0.18 0.08
CA GLU A 214 -4.43 0.53 1.35
C GLU A 214 -3.56 -0.08 2.46
N TYR A 215 -3.45 -1.42 2.49
CA TYR A 215 -2.60 -2.12 3.44
C TYR A 215 -1.13 -1.76 3.25
N ARG A 216 -0.65 -1.75 2.00
CA ARG A 216 0.71 -1.35 1.65
C ARG A 216 1.02 0.09 2.04
N CYS A 217 0.10 1.01 1.73
CA CYS A 217 0.20 2.41 2.13
C CYS A 217 0.26 2.55 3.65
N ALA A 218 -0.52 1.75 4.38
CA ALA A 218 -0.54 1.79 5.84
C ALA A 218 0.73 1.24 6.47
N VAL A 219 1.34 0.21 5.89
CA VAL A 219 2.66 -0.27 6.32
C VAL A 219 3.73 0.79 6.06
N THR A 220 3.76 1.39 4.87
CA THR A 220 4.71 2.48 4.54
C THR A 220 4.48 3.71 5.42
N ALA A 221 3.25 4.02 5.82
CA ALA A 221 2.96 5.10 6.76
C ALA A 221 3.65 4.94 8.12
N VAL A 222 3.95 3.71 8.55
CA VAL A 222 4.78 3.46 9.74
C VAL A 222 6.21 3.91 9.50
N SER A 223 6.79 3.61 8.33
CA SER A 223 8.13 4.11 7.95
C SER A 223 8.17 5.64 7.91
N LEU A 224 7.14 6.28 7.32
CA LEU A 224 7.03 7.75 7.28
C LEU A 224 7.02 8.34 8.70
N LEU A 225 6.23 7.78 9.62
CA LEU A 225 6.24 8.20 11.02
C LEU A 225 7.60 7.98 11.68
N ARG A 226 8.30 6.88 11.37
CA ARG A 226 9.65 6.64 11.88
C ARG A 226 10.61 7.74 11.45
N TYR A 227 10.59 8.16 10.18
CA TYR A 227 11.43 9.23 9.68
C TYR A 227 11.09 10.60 10.29
N ILE A 228 9.80 10.92 10.40
CA ILE A 228 9.35 12.16 11.04
C ILE A 228 9.79 12.20 12.52
N THR A 229 9.62 11.08 13.24
CA THR A 229 9.99 11.02 14.66
C THR A 229 11.50 11.03 14.89
N GLU A 230 12.31 10.49 13.97
CA GLU A 230 13.78 10.55 14.06
C GLU A 230 14.31 11.98 14.00
N HIS A 231 13.63 12.86 13.27
CA HIS A 231 14.05 14.25 13.08
C HIS A 231 13.20 15.26 13.84
N ILE A 232 12.31 14.81 14.73
CA ILE A 232 11.26 15.62 15.38
C ILE A 232 11.76 16.90 16.05
N ALA A 233 12.99 16.90 16.57
CA ALA A 233 13.61 18.06 17.22
C ALA A 233 14.01 19.19 16.24
N LYS A 234 14.14 18.89 14.94
CA LYS A 234 14.45 19.86 13.87
C LYS A 234 13.19 20.42 13.19
N LEU A 235 12.03 19.79 13.41
CA LEU A 235 10.79 20.09 12.71
C LEU A 235 10.02 21.23 13.39
N PRO A 236 9.04 21.85 12.70
CA PRO A 236 8.17 22.85 13.33
C PRO A 236 7.52 22.32 14.62
N LEU A 237 7.43 23.17 15.65
CA LEU A 237 6.91 22.79 16.98
C LEU A 237 5.51 22.16 16.94
N GLY A 238 4.70 22.54 15.95
CA GLY A 238 3.37 21.99 15.71
C GLY A 238 3.41 20.47 15.44
N VAL A 239 4.44 19.98 14.75
CA VAL A 239 4.62 18.55 14.43
C VAL A 239 4.80 17.73 15.72
N MET A 240 5.66 18.18 16.63
CA MET A 240 5.88 17.49 17.91
C MET A 240 4.61 17.45 18.76
N GLY A 241 3.84 18.56 18.81
CA GLY A 241 2.52 18.57 19.45
C GLY A 241 1.54 17.60 18.81
N ARG A 242 1.50 17.53 17.48
CA ARG A 242 0.61 16.62 16.76
C ARG A 242 0.93 15.15 17.05
N VAL A 243 2.22 14.79 17.08
CA VAL A 243 2.70 13.43 17.37
C VAL A 243 2.44 13.01 18.82
N LEU A 244 2.74 13.88 19.79
CA LEU A 244 2.69 13.52 21.22
C LEU A 244 1.32 13.76 21.87
N ASP A 245 0.70 14.90 21.58
CA ASP A 245 -0.50 15.36 22.30
C ASP A 245 -1.79 14.98 21.55
N THR A 246 -1.81 15.14 20.22
CA THR A 246 -3.01 14.85 19.41
C THR A 246 -3.19 13.36 19.14
N HIS A 247 -2.19 12.70 18.57
CA HIS A 247 -2.31 11.28 18.16
C HIS A 247 -1.78 10.29 19.18
N ASP A 248 -0.96 10.75 20.13
CA ASP A 248 -0.31 9.89 21.12
C ASP A 248 0.40 8.69 20.45
N VAL A 249 1.33 9.01 19.55
CA VAL A 249 1.99 8.00 18.69
C VAL A 249 2.73 6.95 19.52
N MET A 250 3.26 7.30 20.70
CA MET A 250 3.88 6.33 21.62
C MET A 250 2.91 5.19 21.99
N ILE A 251 1.66 5.54 22.35
CA ILE A 251 0.64 4.55 22.70
C ILE A 251 0.14 3.82 21.45
N MET A 252 0.04 4.51 20.32
CA MET A 252 -0.40 3.93 19.04
C MET A 252 0.52 2.78 18.58
N MET A 253 1.81 2.80 18.92
CA MET A 253 2.75 1.72 18.59
C MET A 253 2.54 0.44 19.40
N VAL A 254 1.97 0.54 20.61
CA VAL A 254 1.78 -0.62 21.50
C VAL A 254 1.00 -1.77 20.85
N PRO A 255 -0.21 -1.56 20.29
CA PRO A 255 -0.98 -2.65 19.67
C PRO A 255 -0.29 -3.26 18.44
N LEU A 256 0.54 -2.51 17.71
CA LEU A 256 1.31 -3.05 16.58
C LEU A 256 2.40 -4.04 17.04
N ILE A 257 2.98 -3.82 18.22
CA ILE A 257 3.93 -4.76 18.83
C ILE A 257 3.19 -5.97 19.41
N GLU A 258 2.04 -5.72 20.07
CA GLU A 258 1.27 -6.79 20.70
C GLU A 258 0.64 -7.74 19.67
N ASN A 259 0.15 -7.20 18.56
CA ASN A 259 -0.51 -7.92 17.48
C ASN A 259 0.05 -7.45 16.11
N PRO A 260 1.24 -7.92 15.70
CA PRO A 260 1.90 -7.47 14.48
C PRO A 260 1.05 -7.72 13.23
N PRO A 261 0.59 -6.67 12.52
CA PRO A 261 -0.28 -6.82 11.36
C PRO A 261 0.47 -7.36 10.13
N TRP A 262 1.80 -7.43 10.17
CA TRP A 262 2.67 -7.99 9.14
C TRP A 262 3.11 -9.43 9.45
N THR A 263 2.50 -10.11 10.41
CA THR A 263 2.77 -11.53 10.68
C THR A 263 1.47 -12.32 10.63
N ARG A 264 1.43 -13.39 9.84
CA ARG A 264 0.25 -14.25 9.71
C ARG A 264 0.60 -15.72 9.58
N ARG A 265 -0.38 -16.58 9.83
CA ARG A 265 -0.30 -18.02 9.56
C ARG A 265 -1.28 -18.38 8.46
N THR A 266 -0.82 -19.09 7.44
CA THR A 266 -1.68 -19.55 6.34
C THR A 266 -2.56 -20.72 6.79
N PRO A 267 -3.65 -21.04 6.07
CA PRO A 267 -4.48 -22.22 6.33
C PRO A 267 -3.69 -23.54 6.34
N GLU A 268 -2.63 -23.62 5.54
CA GLU A 268 -1.72 -24.77 5.45
C GLU A 268 -0.76 -24.86 6.66
N GLY A 269 -0.82 -23.89 7.56
CA GLY A 269 -0.04 -23.85 8.80
C GLY A 269 1.33 -23.19 8.68
N THR A 270 1.69 -22.66 7.50
CA THR A 270 2.95 -21.95 7.24
C THR A 270 2.90 -20.53 7.80
N TRP A 271 3.99 -20.07 8.41
CA TRP A 271 4.11 -18.68 8.86
C TRP A 271 4.58 -17.79 7.73
N GLN A 272 4.01 -16.58 7.65
CA GLN A 272 4.42 -15.55 6.72
C GLN A 272 4.67 -14.23 7.45
N LYS A 273 5.70 -13.51 7.02
CA LYS A 273 5.92 -12.11 7.38
C LYS A 273 5.82 -11.21 6.15
N PHE A 274 5.32 -10.00 6.35
CA PHE A 274 5.30 -8.94 5.34
C PHE A 274 6.50 -8.02 5.54
N ASP A 275 7.42 -8.05 4.58
CA ASP A 275 8.63 -7.22 4.58
C ASP A 275 8.90 -6.76 3.14
N GLU A 276 9.43 -5.55 3.00
CA GLU A 276 9.73 -4.96 1.68
C GLU A 276 8.57 -5.08 0.67
N GLN A 277 7.35 -4.76 1.11
CA GLN A 277 6.15 -4.81 0.29
C GLN A 277 5.82 -6.23 -0.24
N LYS A 278 6.22 -7.29 0.47
CA LYS A 278 5.96 -8.67 0.06
C LYS A 278 5.73 -9.60 1.25
N TRP A 279 4.74 -10.50 1.10
CA TRP A 279 4.58 -11.64 1.99
C TRP A 279 5.59 -12.74 1.63
N SER A 280 6.40 -13.17 2.60
CA SER A 280 7.36 -14.27 2.46
C SER A 280 7.12 -15.33 3.53
N ASP A 281 7.27 -16.61 3.15
CA ASP A 281 7.22 -17.73 4.08
C ASP A 281 8.42 -17.68 5.04
N VAL A 282 8.17 -17.93 6.33
CA VAL A 282 9.18 -17.89 7.39
C VAL A 282 9.13 -19.19 8.17
N ALA A 283 10.29 -19.81 8.39
CA ALA A 283 10.38 -21.00 9.23
C ALA A 283 10.07 -20.66 10.69
N PRO A 284 9.48 -21.57 11.49
CA PRO A 284 9.16 -21.29 12.89
C PRO A 284 10.35 -20.84 13.75
N VAL A 285 11.57 -21.28 13.42
CA VAL A 285 12.81 -20.88 14.10
C VAL A 285 13.18 -19.42 13.85
N ASP A 286 12.82 -18.89 12.68
CA ASP A 286 13.13 -17.53 12.26
C ASP A 286 12.03 -16.54 12.62
N LEU A 287 10.96 -16.97 13.31
CA LEU A 287 9.81 -16.11 13.60
C LEU A 287 10.18 -14.92 14.52
N LEU A 288 11.21 -15.08 15.35
CA LEU A 288 11.74 -14.02 16.21
C LEU A 288 12.81 -13.16 15.53
N ARG A 289 13.18 -13.48 14.28
CA ARG A 289 14.05 -12.61 13.49
C ARG A 289 13.25 -11.37 13.09
N LEU A 290 13.79 -10.21 13.45
CA LEU A 290 13.19 -8.91 13.23
C LEU A 290 13.24 -8.55 11.75
N THR A 291 12.10 -8.18 11.18
CA THR A 291 12.04 -7.60 9.83
C THR A 291 12.29 -6.10 9.86
N LYS A 292 12.54 -5.48 8.69
CA LYS A 292 12.67 -4.02 8.61
C LYS A 292 11.38 -3.35 9.07
N THR A 293 10.23 -3.89 8.65
CA THR A 293 8.90 -3.42 9.08
C THR A 293 8.72 -3.44 10.60
N GLU A 294 9.08 -4.55 11.27
CA GLU A 294 9.00 -4.66 12.73
C GLU A 294 9.94 -3.68 13.43
N GLY A 295 11.13 -3.47 12.88
CA GLY A 295 12.10 -2.50 13.37
C GLY A 295 11.57 -1.07 13.38
N GLN A 296 10.76 -0.66 12.39
CA GLN A 296 10.24 0.72 12.33
C GLN A 296 9.46 1.11 13.58
N VAL A 297 8.61 0.22 14.09
CA VAL A 297 7.78 0.48 15.28
C VAL A 297 8.64 0.68 16.53
N TRP A 298 9.66 -0.16 16.70
CA TRP A 298 10.58 -0.05 17.82
C TRP A 298 11.44 1.20 17.72
N LEU A 299 11.84 1.60 16.52
CA LEU A 299 12.60 2.83 16.30
C LEU A 299 11.75 4.09 16.54
N ILE A 300 10.45 4.07 16.21
CA ILE A 300 9.53 5.16 16.62
C ILE A 300 9.52 5.31 18.14
N LEU A 301 9.38 4.20 18.87
CA LEU A 301 9.42 4.23 20.33
C LEU A 301 10.76 4.73 20.85
N TYR A 302 11.88 4.27 20.29
CA TYR A 302 13.21 4.78 20.62
C TYR A 302 13.29 6.30 20.41
N ASN A 303 12.91 6.80 19.24
CA ASN A 303 12.98 8.22 18.91
C ASN A 303 12.18 9.07 19.92
N LEU A 304 10.95 8.66 20.23
CA LEU A 304 10.07 9.42 21.12
C LEU A 304 10.45 9.28 22.60
N MET A 305 10.83 8.07 23.02
CA MET A 305 11.14 7.79 24.43
C MET A 305 12.56 8.17 24.81
N CYS A 306 13.49 8.30 23.87
CA CYS A 306 14.88 8.65 24.14
C CYS A 306 15.22 10.12 23.85
N ASP A 307 14.41 10.81 23.05
CA ASP A 307 14.58 12.24 22.82
C ASP A 307 14.23 13.09 24.05
N LYS A 308 15.10 14.06 24.35
CA LYS A 308 15.00 14.92 25.54
C LYS A 308 13.78 15.85 25.49
N ASP A 309 13.42 16.35 24.31
CA ASP A 309 12.38 17.37 24.14
C ASP A 309 11.02 16.67 24.16
N CYS A 310 10.93 15.49 23.54
CA CYS A 310 9.78 14.59 23.67
C CYS A 310 9.51 14.20 25.13
N ARG A 311 10.55 13.79 25.89
CA ARG A 311 10.42 13.45 27.32
C ARG A 311 9.94 14.63 28.18
N ALA A 312 10.46 15.82 27.91
CA ALA A 312 10.09 17.02 28.65
C ALA A 312 8.62 17.40 28.44
N LYS A 313 8.09 17.12 27.25
CA LYS A 313 6.72 17.45 26.86
C LYS A 313 5.70 16.36 27.20
N TYR A 314 6.08 15.08 27.07
CA TYR A 314 5.14 13.97 27.16
C TYR A 314 4.77 13.61 28.61
N TYR A 315 3.49 13.75 28.95
CA TYR A 315 2.96 13.47 30.28
C TYR A 315 2.42 12.04 30.45
N PHE A 316 2.93 11.31 31.44
CA PHE A 316 2.46 9.97 31.79
C PHE A 316 1.40 9.98 32.91
N HIS A 317 0.16 9.63 32.55
CA HIS A 317 -0.87 9.22 33.52
C HIS A 317 -0.92 7.69 33.65
N SER A 318 -1.68 7.19 34.62
CA SER A 318 -1.71 5.75 34.96
C SER A 318 -2.08 4.84 33.78
N SER A 319 -3.03 5.25 32.93
CA SER A 319 -3.39 4.50 31.71
C SER A 319 -2.27 4.46 30.66
N ARG A 320 -1.62 5.60 30.32
CA ARG A 320 -0.45 5.66 29.42
C ARG A 320 0.69 4.78 29.92
N LYS A 321 1.06 4.94 31.20
CA LYS A 321 2.08 4.11 31.85
C LYS A 321 1.70 2.64 31.76
N GLY A 322 0.47 2.28 32.11
CA GLY A 322 -0.01 0.90 32.06
C GLY A 322 0.08 0.27 30.67
N ALA A 323 -0.20 1.03 29.61
CA ALA A 323 -0.08 0.55 28.23
C ALA A 323 1.37 0.33 27.80
N ILE A 324 2.24 1.32 28.02
CA ILE A 324 3.67 1.23 27.69
C ILE A 324 4.36 0.11 28.49
N MET A 325 3.99 -0.10 29.76
CA MET A 325 4.57 -1.18 30.58
C MET A 325 4.28 -2.58 30.05
N ARG A 326 3.27 -2.77 29.19
CA ARG A 326 3.03 -4.07 28.53
C ARG A 326 4.15 -4.44 27.55
N LEU A 327 4.90 -3.46 27.06
CA LEU A 327 6.00 -3.68 26.12
C LEU A 327 7.18 -4.43 26.73
N ARG A 328 7.36 -4.37 28.07
CA ARG A 328 8.48 -5.01 28.77
C ARG A 328 8.58 -6.51 28.49
N LYS A 329 7.45 -7.21 28.29
CA LYS A 329 7.45 -8.66 28.00
C LYS A 329 8.00 -9.01 26.60
N TYR A 330 8.05 -8.04 25.69
CA TYR A 330 8.61 -8.22 24.34
C TYR A 330 10.09 -7.83 24.26
N MET A 331 10.61 -7.14 25.26
CA MET A 331 12.02 -6.76 25.39
C MET A 331 12.86 -7.96 25.87
N ASN A 332 13.19 -8.87 24.95
CA ASN A 332 14.04 -10.03 25.21
C ASN A 332 15.48 -9.81 24.67
N GLU A 333 16.43 -10.63 25.13
CA GLU A 333 17.84 -10.53 24.73
C GLU A 333 18.02 -10.64 23.21
N LEU A 334 17.25 -11.50 22.55
CA LEU A 334 17.31 -11.66 21.08
C LEU A 334 16.85 -10.40 20.33
N LEU A 335 15.89 -9.63 20.86
CA LEU A 335 15.49 -8.33 20.31
C LEU A 335 16.60 -7.31 20.49
N LEU A 336 17.24 -7.28 21.67
CA LEU A 336 18.34 -6.36 21.97
C LEU A 336 19.60 -6.66 21.15
N ASP A 337 19.90 -7.94 20.89
CA ASP A 337 20.99 -8.34 20.01
C ASP A 337 20.75 -7.89 18.56
N GLN A 338 19.50 -7.97 18.09
CA GLN A 338 19.11 -7.56 16.73
C GLN A 338 18.97 -6.04 16.58
N LEU A 339 18.56 -5.33 17.64
CA LEU A 339 18.42 -3.87 17.64
C LEU A 339 19.01 -3.26 18.92
N PRO A 340 20.35 -3.16 19.01
CA PRO A 340 21.06 -2.68 20.22
C PRO A 340 20.60 -1.33 20.79
N PRO A 341 20.17 -0.33 19.98
CA PRO A 341 19.66 0.93 20.51
C PRO A 341 18.47 0.78 21.47
N LEU A 342 17.72 -0.33 21.41
CA LEU A 342 16.60 -0.56 22.30
C LEU A 342 16.99 -0.85 23.75
N ALA A 343 18.29 -1.03 24.05
CA ALA A 343 18.76 -1.05 25.43
C ALA A 343 18.40 0.25 26.18
N GLU A 344 18.39 1.38 25.48
CA GLU A 344 17.96 2.67 26.05
C GLU A 344 16.46 2.70 26.32
N VAL A 345 15.65 2.11 25.42
CA VAL A 345 14.20 1.96 25.63
C VAL A 345 13.94 1.07 26.84
N GLN A 346 14.64 -0.06 26.97
CA GLN A 346 14.52 -0.94 28.13
C GLN A 346 14.83 -0.21 29.44
N ARG A 347 15.95 0.53 29.48
CA ARG A 347 16.31 1.35 30.62
C ARG A 347 15.24 2.37 30.96
N TYR A 348 14.70 3.06 29.96
CA TYR A 348 13.62 4.03 30.17
C TYR A 348 12.34 3.38 30.70
N LEU A 349 12.00 2.17 30.22
CA LEU A 349 10.88 1.39 30.77
C LEU A 349 11.09 1.00 32.24
N ASP A 350 12.33 0.67 32.63
CA ASP A 350 12.68 0.36 34.02
C ASP A 350 12.60 1.60 34.92
N GLU A 351 13.05 2.76 34.44
CA GLU A 351 12.89 4.06 35.12
C GLU A 351 11.40 4.40 35.29
N LEU A 352 10.59 4.23 34.23
CA LEU A 352 9.14 4.43 34.28
C LEU A 352 8.44 3.48 35.25
N ALA A 353 8.92 2.25 35.41
CA ALA A 353 8.32 1.29 36.34
C ALA A 353 8.36 1.82 37.78
N ILE A 354 9.47 2.46 38.16
CA ILE A 354 9.71 3.05 39.49
C ILE A 354 9.01 4.41 39.63
N MET A 355 8.85 5.17 38.54
CA MET A 355 8.22 6.49 38.57
C MET A 355 6.76 6.41 39.04
N GLU A 356 6.41 7.12 40.12
CA GLU A 356 5.01 7.25 40.53
C GLU A 356 4.26 8.20 39.60
N THR A 357 3.12 7.75 39.03
CA THR A 357 2.26 8.64 38.25
C THR A 357 1.44 9.51 39.19
N PRO A 358 1.30 10.82 38.94
CA PRO A 358 0.46 11.69 39.76
C PRO A 358 -0.97 11.14 39.89
N ALA A 359 -1.57 11.31 41.08
CA ALA A 359 -2.93 10.85 41.33
C ALA A 359 -3.92 11.53 40.37
N PRO A 360 -4.98 10.84 39.88
CA PRO A 360 -5.98 11.41 38.97
C PRO A 360 -6.64 12.70 39.49
N THR A 361 -6.68 12.87 40.81
CA THR A 361 -7.26 14.03 41.52
C THR A 361 -6.32 15.23 41.61
N ALA A 362 -5.05 15.10 41.22
CA ALA A 362 -4.09 16.20 41.10
C ALA A 362 -4.32 16.98 39.79
N VAL A 363 -5.57 17.36 39.52
CA VAL A 363 -6.00 18.12 38.33
C VAL A 363 -5.29 19.49 38.24
N GLY A 364 -4.74 19.98 39.37
CA GLY A 364 -3.94 21.21 39.40
C GLY A 364 -2.54 21.09 38.76
N GLY A 365 -1.98 19.89 38.61
CA GLY A 365 -0.63 19.70 38.04
C GLY A 365 -0.61 19.65 36.51
N ALA A 366 -1.58 18.95 35.91
CA ALA A 366 -1.69 18.81 34.46
C ALA A 366 -2.20 20.09 33.76
N MET A 367 -3.10 20.85 34.40
CA MET A 367 -3.54 22.15 33.88
C MET A 367 -2.53 23.28 34.14
N SER A 368 -1.69 23.20 35.16
CA SER A 368 -0.64 24.21 35.43
C SER A 368 0.58 24.09 34.51
N ALA A 369 0.72 22.97 33.80
CA ALA A 369 1.72 22.76 32.75
C ALA A 369 1.16 23.01 31.33
N ALA A 370 -0.11 23.43 31.21
CA ALA A 370 -0.67 23.94 29.97
C ALA A 370 -0.12 25.35 29.71
N GLY A 371 1.19 25.42 29.43
CA GLY A 371 1.71 26.48 28.58
C GLY A 371 0.90 26.50 27.28
N LEU A 372 0.75 27.69 26.69
CA LEU A 372 0.02 27.94 25.44
C LEU A 372 -0.09 26.69 24.54
N VAL A 373 -1.30 26.10 24.47
CA VAL A 373 -1.57 24.97 23.58
C VAL A 373 -1.64 25.52 22.16
N LEU A 374 -0.53 25.38 21.43
CA LEU A 374 -0.44 25.77 20.03
C LEU A 374 -1.05 24.65 19.20
N GLU A 375 -2.34 24.78 18.88
CA GLU A 375 -3.04 23.85 18.00
C GLU A 375 -2.60 24.09 16.56
N ALA A 376 -1.85 23.13 16.01
CA ALA A 376 -1.47 23.12 14.61
C ALA A 376 -2.65 22.57 13.79
N VAL A 377 -3.14 23.38 12.84
CA VAL A 377 -4.29 23.03 11.98
C VAL A 377 -3.79 22.35 10.70
N PRO A 378 -4.34 21.19 10.30
CA PRO A 378 -4.01 20.53 9.03
C PRO A 378 -4.62 21.30 7.84
N VAL A 379 -3.91 22.33 7.37
CA VAL A 379 -4.43 23.30 6.39
C VAL A 379 -4.75 22.65 5.05
N LEU A 380 -3.93 21.69 4.60
CA LEU A 380 -4.07 21.11 3.26
C LEU A 380 -5.36 20.31 3.18
N ARG A 381 -5.57 19.38 4.12
CA ARG A 381 -6.78 18.56 4.16
C ARG A 381 -8.01 19.40 4.46
N ASP A 382 -7.95 20.34 5.40
CA ASP A 382 -9.09 21.21 5.72
C ASP A 382 -9.55 22.04 4.52
N THR A 383 -8.61 22.50 3.69
CA THR A 383 -8.92 23.26 2.47
C THR A 383 -9.62 22.38 1.43
N LEU A 384 -9.19 21.12 1.29
CA LEU A 384 -9.80 20.17 0.35
C LEU A 384 -11.22 19.75 0.76
N LEU A 385 -11.51 19.72 2.07
CA LEU A 385 -12.81 19.30 2.59
C LEU A 385 -13.83 20.43 2.73
N ARG A 386 -13.38 21.69 2.70
CA ARG A 386 -14.23 22.85 2.93
C ARG A 386 -15.21 23.08 1.79
N ASP A 387 -16.47 23.34 2.15
CA ASP A 387 -17.56 23.74 1.26
C ASP A 387 -17.76 22.80 0.04
N GLN A 388 -17.52 21.50 0.22
CA GLN A 388 -17.68 20.49 -0.84
C GLN A 388 -19.09 19.88 -0.83
N ASP A 389 -19.64 19.72 -2.04
CA ASP A 389 -20.81 18.89 -2.31
C ASP A 389 -20.32 17.59 -2.97
N TRP A 390 -20.23 16.52 -2.18
CA TRP A 390 -19.68 15.25 -2.64
C TRP A 390 -20.56 14.57 -3.69
N ASP A 391 -21.87 14.81 -3.66
CA ASP A 391 -22.81 14.28 -4.65
C ASP A 391 -22.60 14.96 -6.02
N ASP A 392 -22.46 16.30 -6.06
CA ASP A 392 -22.11 17.02 -7.31
C ASP A 392 -20.74 16.58 -7.86
N VAL A 393 -19.75 16.43 -6.98
CA VAL A 393 -18.41 15.98 -7.37
C VAL A 393 -18.45 14.58 -7.97
N ALA A 394 -19.18 13.65 -7.33
CA ALA A 394 -19.32 12.29 -7.83
C ALA A 394 -20.08 12.23 -9.16
N GLU A 395 -21.19 12.97 -9.31
CA GLU A 395 -21.95 13.02 -10.57
C GLU A 395 -21.10 13.58 -11.70
N PHE A 396 -20.33 14.65 -11.42
CA PHE A 396 -19.40 15.23 -12.39
C PHE A 396 -18.34 14.21 -12.81
N GLN A 397 -17.72 13.50 -11.87
CA GLN A 397 -16.68 12.52 -12.18
C GLN A 397 -17.22 11.30 -12.92
N LEU A 398 -18.42 10.80 -12.60
CA LEU A 398 -19.07 9.73 -13.36
C LEU A 398 -19.32 10.13 -14.82
N ARG A 399 -19.54 11.42 -15.09
CA ARG A 399 -19.77 11.92 -16.44
C ARG A 399 -18.48 12.16 -17.21
N GLU A 400 -17.52 12.82 -16.59
CA GLU A 400 -16.32 13.33 -17.27
C GLU A 400 -15.07 12.45 -17.08
N SER A 401 -14.82 12.00 -15.85
CA SER A 401 -13.59 11.25 -15.50
C SER A 401 -13.75 9.74 -15.66
N PHE A 402 -14.95 9.20 -15.47
CA PHE A 402 -15.27 7.77 -15.55
C PHE A 402 -16.43 7.53 -16.53
N PRO A 403 -16.27 7.90 -17.82
CA PRO A 403 -17.37 7.87 -18.78
C PRO A 403 -17.78 6.44 -19.14
N SER A 404 -19.03 6.29 -19.60
CA SER A 404 -19.65 5.02 -20.00
C SER A 404 -18.95 4.26 -21.15
N GLY A 405 -17.93 4.84 -21.78
CA GLY A 405 -17.12 4.19 -22.83
C GLY A 405 -16.16 3.11 -22.33
N GLY A 406 -16.03 2.98 -21.01
CA GLY A 406 -15.20 1.94 -20.36
C GLY A 406 -13.70 2.16 -20.53
N ASP A 407 -12.92 1.25 -19.97
CA ASP A 407 -11.44 1.33 -19.93
C ASP A 407 -10.80 1.04 -21.30
N ALA A 408 -11.42 0.22 -22.15
CA ALA A 408 -10.85 -0.21 -23.44
C ALA A 408 -10.59 0.94 -24.44
N ALA A 409 -11.34 2.04 -24.33
CA ALA A 409 -11.21 3.21 -25.19
C ALA A 409 -10.32 4.32 -24.60
N ASP A 410 -9.74 4.10 -23.41
CA ASP A 410 -9.03 5.12 -22.66
C ASP A 410 -7.55 5.21 -23.04
N ASP A 411 -7.18 6.31 -23.70
CA ASP A 411 -5.79 6.56 -24.10
C ASP A 411 -4.85 6.80 -22.91
N ASP A 412 -5.36 7.24 -21.75
CA ASP A 412 -4.56 7.42 -20.54
C ASP A 412 -4.13 6.05 -19.99
N LEU A 413 -5.06 5.08 -19.98
CA LEU A 413 -4.79 3.72 -19.53
C LEU A 413 -3.83 2.99 -20.45
N ARG A 414 -3.91 3.19 -21.77
CA ARG A 414 -2.95 2.61 -22.72
C ARG A 414 -1.53 3.08 -22.45
N ARG A 415 -1.32 4.36 -22.10
CA ARG A 415 0.00 4.89 -21.77
C ARG A 415 0.53 4.34 -20.45
N LEU A 416 -0.32 4.27 -19.42
CA LEU A 416 0.04 3.67 -18.15
C LEU A 416 0.37 2.18 -18.29
N ALA A 417 -0.46 1.41 -19.01
CA ALA A 417 -0.20 0.00 -19.28
C ALA A 417 1.15 -0.18 -20.01
N ALA A 418 1.42 0.62 -21.05
CA ALA A 418 2.69 0.57 -21.78
C ALA A 418 3.93 0.82 -20.90
N MET A 419 3.81 1.66 -19.88
CA MET A 419 4.89 1.88 -18.91
C MET A 419 5.18 0.63 -18.07
N TYR A 420 4.16 -0.16 -17.74
CA TYR A 420 4.31 -1.39 -16.97
C TYR A 420 4.61 -2.63 -17.84
N SER A 421 4.38 -2.55 -19.16
CA SER A 421 4.68 -3.61 -20.14
C SER A 421 6.14 -3.65 -20.59
N ASP A 422 6.96 -2.67 -20.19
CA ASP A 422 8.38 -2.63 -20.54
C ASP A 422 9.17 -3.55 -19.59
N ASP A 423 9.96 -4.47 -20.16
CA ASP A 423 10.57 -5.65 -19.48
C ASP A 423 11.44 -5.34 -18.25
N GLY A 424 11.76 -4.06 -17.98
CA GLY A 424 12.48 -3.60 -16.78
C GLY A 424 11.60 -3.17 -15.59
N VAL A 425 10.32 -2.86 -15.81
CA VAL A 425 9.39 -2.37 -14.76
C VAL A 425 8.71 -3.53 -14.04
N ALA A 426 8.55 -4.68 -14.72
CA ALA A 426 7.97 -5.90 -14.14
C ALA A 426 8.74 -6.38 -12.89
N ASP A 427 10.06 -6.18 -12.82
CA ASP A 427 10.89 -6.54 -11.66
C ASP A 427 10.81 -5.53 -10.48
N ILE A 428 10.30 -4.32 -10.74
CA ILE A 428 10.12 -3.26 -9.74
C ILE A 428 8.69 -3.28 -9.17
N MET A 429 7.71 -3.79 -9.92
CA MET A 429 6.34 -3.99 -9.45
C MET A 429 6.26 -5.08 -8.37
N ASP A 430 5.35 -4.91 -7.41
CA ASP A 430 5.01 -5.99 -6.49
C ASP A 430 4.19 -7.10 -7.21
N PRO A 431 4.11 -8.32 -6.65
CA PRO A 431 3.37 -9.42 -7.27
C PRO A 431 1.86 -9.16 -7.46
N ALA A 432 1.25 -8.26 -6.67
CA ALA A 432 -0.16 -7.91 -6.77
C ALA A 432 -0.39 -6.94 -7.94
N GLY A 433 0.51 -5.97 -8.14
CA GLY A 433 0.54 -5.08 -9.30
C GLY A 433 0.71 -5.84 -10.62
N ARG A 434 1.62 -6.82 -10.66
CA ARG A 434 1.77 -7.70 -11.85
C ARG A 434 0.52 -8.52 -12.15
N ARG A 435 -0.13 -9.06 -11.12
CA ARG A 435 -1.40 -9.82 -11.28
C ARG A 435 -2.56 -8.91 -11.68
N ALA A 436 -2.61 -7.70 -11.12
CA ALA A 436 -3.64 -6.72 -11.44
C ALA A 436 -3.52 -6.25 -12.89
N MET A 437 -2.30 -5.98 -13.34
CA MET A 437 -1.97 -5.65 -14.71
C MET A 437 -2.29 -6.80 -15.68
N ALA A 438 -1.90 -8.04 -15.36
CA ALA A 438 -2.24 -9.19 -16.20
C ALA A 438 -3.76 -9.42 -16.29
N ALA A 439 -4.50 -9.20 -15.20
CA ALA A 439 -5.96 -9.29 -15.20
C ALA A 439 -6.63 -8.12 -15.93
N ALA A 440 -6.02 -6.93 -15.88
CA ALA A 440 -6.46 -5.74 -16.58
C ALA A 440 -6.29 -5.89 -18.09
N GLU A 441 -5.13 -6.38 -18.51
CA GLU A 441 -4.78 -6.67 -19.88
C GLU A 441 -5.71 -7.77 -20.43
N ALA A 442 -5.93 -8.84 -19.67
CA ALA A 442 -6.89 -9.89 -20.02
C ALA A 442 -8.35 -9.37 -20.11
N ALA A 443 -8.77 -8.47 -19.22
CA ALA A 443 -10.09 -7.85 -19.27
C ALA A 443 -10.25 -6.92 -20.48
N ALA A 444 -9.23 -6.12 -20.79
CA ALA A 444 -9.19 -5.25 -21.95
C ALA A 444 -9.19 -6.05 -23.27
N GLU A 445 -8.45 -7.18 -23.32
CA GLU A 445 -8.49 -8.11 -24.46
C GLU A 445 -9.85 -8.77 -24.63
N ALA A 446 -10.50 -9.18 -23.53
CA ALA A 446 -11.85 -9.75 -23.56
C ALA A 446 -12.91 -8.73 -24.01
N GLU A 447 -12.79 -7.47 -23.58
CA GLU A 447 -13.69 -6.39 -23.96
C GLU A 447 -13.48 -5.96 -25.43
N ALA A 448 -12.22 -5.91 -25.90
CA ALA A 448 -11.90 -5.69 -27.30
C ALA A 448 -12.40 -6.84 -28.21
N ALA A 449 -12.35 -8.08 -27.73
CA ALA A 449 -12.94 -9.23 -28.41
C ALA A 449 -14.48 -9.15 -28.47
N ALA A 450 -15.13 -8.64 -27.41
CA ALA A 450 -16.57 -8.42 -27.40
C ALA A 450 -17.00 -7.28 -28.33
N ALA A 451 -16.23 -6.18 -28.40
CA ALA A 451 -16.48 -5.05 -29.28
C ALA A 451 -16.26 -5.40 -30.78
N SER A 452 -15.26 -6.21 -31.09
CA SER A 452 -15.00 -6.68 -32.47
C SER A 452 -15.98 -7.78 -32.93
N GLY A 453 -16.60 -8.50 -32.01
CA GLY A 453 -17.68 -9.47 -32.28
C GLY A 453 -19.04 -8.85 -32.64
N GLY A 454 -19.23 -7.54 -32.43
CA GLY A 454 -20.49 -6.83 -32.68
C GLY A 454 -20.76 -6.43 -34.13
N SER A 455 -19.79 -6.56 -35.04
CA SER A 455 -19.93 -6.19 -36.46
C SER A 455 -19.87 -7.40 -37.38
N GLY A 456 -20.88 -8.26 -37.31
CA GLY A 456 -20.99 -9.46 -38.15
C GLY A 456 -22.42 -9.89 -38.48
N GLY A 457 -23.36 -8.94 -38.52
CA GLY A 457 -24.75 -9.21 -38.92
C GLY A 457 -24.98 -9.10 -40.42
N GLY A 458 -24.91 -10.23 -41.13
CA GLY A 458 -25.69 -10.48 -42.35
C GLY A 458 -24.95 -10.56 -43.68
N ALA A 459 -24.76 -11.79 -44.20
CA ALA A 459 -25.45 -12.28 -45.41
C ALA A 459 -24.80 -13.57 -45.97
N GLY A 460 -25.60 -14.65 -45.97
CA GLY A 460 -25.72 -15.57 -47.11
C GLY A 460 -24.65 -16.66 -47.33
N GLY A 461 -25.04 -17.93 -47.16
CA GLY A 461 -24.31 -19.03 -47.81
C GLY A 461 -24.53 -20.44 -47.26
N ALA A 462 -25.77 -20.94 -47.29
CA ALA A 462 -26.05 -22.34 -46.98
C ALA A 462 -25.29 -23.30 -47.92
N LYS A 463 -24.55 -24.27 -47.37
CA LYS A 463 -24.23 -25.53 -48.07
C LYS A 463 -24.07 -26.71 -47.10
N LYS A 464 -25.15 -27.49 -47.01
CA LYS A 464 -25.19 -28.88 -46.55
C LYS A 464 -24.06 -29.70 -47.20
N LYS A 465 -23.31 -30.46 -46.41
CA LYS A 465 -22.70 -31.71 -46.88
C LYS A 465 -23.02 -32.84 -45.90
N ASN A 466 -23.79 -33.79 -46.43
CA ASN A 466 -24.18 -35.04 -45.80
C ASN A 466 -23.24 -36.17 -46.26
N LYS A 467 -22.92 -37.06 -45.32
CA LYS A 467 -22.41 -38.45 -45.38
C LYS A 467 -21.82 -39.03 -46.68
N GLY A 468 -20.65 -39.65 -46.53
CA GLY A 468 -20.10 -40.68 -47.41
C GLY A 468 -19.38 -41.78 -46.61
N MET A 469 -19.91 -42.99 -46.69
CA MET A 469 -19.61 -44.23 -45.95
C MET A 469 -18.40 -45.01 -46.50
N LYS A 470 -17.65 -45.74 -45.63
CA LYS A 470 -16.91 -47.03 -45.82
C LYS A 470 -15.85 -47.16 -44.71
N GLY A 471 -15.61 -48.28 -44.01
CA GLY A 471 -16.18 -49.63 -44.02
C GLY A 471 -15.49 -50.51 -42.95
N LYS A 472 -16.30 -51.29 -42.24
CA LYS A 472 -16.11 -52.70 -41.78
C LYS A 472 -14.70 -53.25 -41.45
N LYS A 473 -14.56 -53.74 -40.20
CA LYS A 473 -14.39 -55.16 -39.74
C LYS A 473 -13.18 -55.42 -38.82
N GLY A 474 -13.47 -56.10 -37.70
CA GLY A 474 -12.50 -56.81 -36.83
C GLY A 474 -13.03 -56.97 -35.40
N ARG A 475 -14.10 -57.74 -35.14
CA ARG A 475 -14.18 -59.18 -34.76
C ARG A 475 -13.70 -59.53 -33.33
N GLY A 476 -14.65 -60.10 -32.57
CA GLY A 476 -14.46 -60.94 -31.37
C GLY A 476 -14.48 -60.14 -30.07
N GLY A 477 -15.40 -60.30 -29.12
CA GLY A 477 -16.12 -61.49 -28.68
C GLY A 477 -15.97 -61.58 -27.14
N PRO A 478 -16.94 -62.12 -26.40
CA PRO A 478 -17.44 -61.50 -25.18
C PRO A 478 -17.22 -62.34 -23.91
N ARG A 479 -17.52 -61.74 -22.73
CA ARG A 479 -18.26 -62.29 -21.55
C ARG A 479 -17.66 -61.85 -20.21
N GLU A 480 -18.53 -61.32 -19.35
CA GLU A 480 -18.89 -61.83 -18.00
C GLU A 480 -17.78 -61.57 -16.96
N GLY A 481 -17.99 -61.04 -15.75
CA GLY A 481 -19.16 -60.77 -14.92
C GLY A 481 -18.63 -60.49 -13.48
N GLY A 482 -19.51 -60.08 -12.57
CA GLY A 482 -19.25 -60.01 -11.12
C GLY A 482 -18.50 -58.75 -10.66
N ALA A 483 -19.09 -57.84 -9.87
CA ALA A 483 -19.55 -57.95 -8.48
C ALA A 483 -18.45 -57.68 -7.43
N GLU A 484 -18.87 -57.02 -6.34
CA GLU A 484 -18.23 -56.85 -5.03
C GLU A 484 -17.19 -55.72 -4.83
N GLU A 485 -17.71 -54.57 -4.43
CA GLU A 485 -17.68 -54.09 -3.03
C GLU A 485 -16.71 -54.82 -2.06
N LYS A 486 -15.62 -54.15 -1.62
CA LYS A 486 -15.26 -53.97 -0.19
C LYS A 486 -13.88 -53.31 0.05
N LYS A 487 -13.91 -52.45 1.07
CA LYS A 487 -12.92 -52.18 2.14
C LYS A 487 -11.80 -51.13 1.96
N GLU A 488 -11.95 -50.09 2.80
CA GLU A 488 -11.03 -49.66 3.88
C GLU A 488 -9.52 -49.70 3.62
N ALA A 489 -8.88 -48.53 3.63
CA ALA A 489 -8.05 -48.05 4.75
C ALA A 489 -7.70 -46.57 4.53
#